data_AF-A0A2E0KCY7-F1
#
_entry.id   AF-A0A2E0KCY7-F1
#
_cell.length_a   1.000
_cell.length_b   1.000
_cell.length_c   1.000
_cell.angle_alpha   90.00
_cell.angle_beta   90.00
_cell.angle_gamma   90.00
#
_symmetry.space_group_name_H-M   'P 1'
#
loop_
_entity.id
_entity.type
_entity.pdbx_description
1 polymer ?
#
loop_
_entity_poly.entity_id
_entity_poly.type
_entity_poly.pdbx_seq_one_letter_code
_entity_poly.pdbx_strand_id
1 'polypeptide(L)' 'MARRSPQWINSSVLMEALMRYQEGRLPLSMKRWVEQLLDLNTDEASTAALLPSPHPLFND' A
#
# COMPACT_ATOMS: atom_id res chain seq x y z
N MET A 1 8.27 5.70 -19.44
CA MET A 1 9.24 5.76 -18.33
C MET A 1 9.37 4.37 -17.74
N ALA A 2 10.49 3.68 -17.96
CA ALA A 2 10.71 2.35 -17.40
C ALA A 2 10.83 2.45 -15.87
N ARG A 3 9.95 1.76 -15.13
CA ARG A 3 10.06 1.58 -13.68
C ARG A 3 11.41 0.90 -13.43
N ARG A 4 12.41 1.65 -12.99
CA ARG A 4 13.71 1.09 -12.63
C ARG A 4 13.49 0.16 -11.44
N SER A 5 13.60 -1.14 -11.66
CA SER A 5 13.55 -2.15 -10.60
C SER A 5 14.71 -1.87 -9.64
N PRO A 6 14.46 -1.56 -8.36
CA PRO A 6 15.54 -1.36 -7.40
C PRO A 6 16.24 -2.70 -7.16
N GLN A 7 17.38 -2.90 -7.83
CA GLN A 7 18.10 -4.18 -7.91
C GLN A 7 18.99 -4.48 -6.69
N TRP A 8 18.89 -3.70 -5.61
CA TRP A 8 19.86 -3.70 -4.50
C TRP A 8 19.24 -3.90 -3.12
N ILE A 9 18.05 -4.47 -3.03
CA ILE A 9 17.49 -4.85 -1.72
C ILE A 9 18.15 -6.15 -1.30
N ASN A 10 18.98 -6.10 -0.27
CA ASN A 10 19.55 -7.28 0.37
C ASN A 10 18.42 -8.23 0.78
N SER A 11 18.41 -9.46 0.28
CA SER A 11 17.36 -10.45 0.56
C SER A 11 17.12 -10.68 2.05
N SER A 12 18.18 -10.59 2.88
CA SER A 12 18.07 -10.69 4.34
C SER A 12 17.25 -9.54 4.95
N VAL A 13 17.42 -8.32 4.45
CA VAL A 13 16.67 -7.13 4.92
C VAL A 13 15.19 -7.27 4.55
N LEU A 14 14.90 -7.76 3.34
CA LEU A 14 13.53 -8.05 2.93
C LEU A 14 12.89 -9.13 3.82
N MET A 15 13.62 -10.21 4.12
CA MET A 15 13.12 -11.29 4.95
C MET A 15 12.84 -10.83 6.39
N GLU A 16 13.73 -10.04 6.99
CA GLU A 16 13.50 -9.46 8.32
C GLU A 16 12.33 -8.46 8.33
N ALA A 17 12.20 -7.64 7.29
CA ALA A 17 11.09 -6.73 7.15
C ALA A 17 9.75 -7.48 7.03
N LEU A 18 9.72 -8.59 6.28
CA LEU A 18 8.55 -9.46 6.14
C LEU A 18 8.16 -10.13 7.47
N MET A 19 9.11 -10.69 8.22
CA MET A 19 8.83 -11.28 9.52
C MET A 19 8.25 -10.24 10.49
N ARG A 20 8.87 -9.06 10.57
CA ARG A 20 8.37 -7.97 11.43
C ARG A 20 7.04 -7.36 10.95
N TYR A 21 6.78 -7.39 9.64
CA TYR A 21 5.49 -7.01 9.06
C TYR A 21 4.38 -7.96 9.56
N GLN A 22 4.63 -9.27 9.51
CA GLN A 22 3.68 -10.29 10.00
C GLN A 22 3.44 -10.17 11.51
N GLU A 23 4.48 -9.87 12.29
CA GLU A 23 4.37 -9.64 13.73
C GLU A 23 3.70 -8.30 14.10
N GLY A 24 3.41 -7.42 13.13
CA GLY A 24 2.84 -6.09 13.40
C GLY A 24 3.81 -5.12 14.08
N ARG A 25 5.11 -5.41 14.04
CA ARG A 25 6.17 -4.63 14.71
C ARG A 25 6.91 -3.67 13.78
N LEU A 26 6.49 -3.61 12.53
CA LEU A 26 7.12 -2.79 11.51
C LEU A 26 6.59 -1.34 11.57
N PRO A 27 7.46 -0.31 11.62
CA PRO A 27 7.02 1.08 11.62
C PRO A 27 6.32 1.44 10.29
N LEU A 28 5.39 2.41 10.34
CA LEU A 28 4.50 2.76 9.21
C LEU A 28 5.25 3.01 7.90
N SER A 29 6.37 3.74 7.93
CA SER A 29 7.16 4.03 6.73
C SER A 29 7.77 2.77 6.10
N MET A 30 8.23 1.81 6.91
CA MET A 30 8.70 0.52 6.41
C MET A 30 7.54 -0.35 5.94
N LYS A 31 6.39 -0.28 6.59
CA LYS A 31 5.18 -0.97 6.16
C LYS A 31 4.79 -0.56 4.73
N ARG A 32 4.73 0.75 4.49
CA ARG A 32 4.48 1.32 3.14
C ARG A 32 5.55 0.95 2.13
N TRP A 33 6.81 0.90 2.55
CA TRP A 33 7.90 0.44 1.68
C TRP A 33 7.76 -1.03 1.28
N VAL A 34 7.41 -1.93 2.23
CA VAL A 34 7.16 -3.35 1.95
C VAL A 34 5.94 -3.51 1.03
N GLU A 35 4.84 -2.80 1.33
CA GLU A 35 3.62 -2.79 0.52
C GLU A 35 3.92 -2.35 -0.92
N GLN A 36 4.68 -1.27 -1.10
CA GLN A 36 5.06 -0.77 -2.42
C GLN A 36 6.04 -1.70 -3.16
N LEU A 37 6.99 -2.30 -2.45
CA LEU A 37 7.97 -3.22 -3.02
C LEU A 37 7.32 -4.50 -3.59
N LEU A 38 6.28 -4.98 -2.90
CA LEU A 38 5.54 -6.17 -3.26
C LEU A 38 4.26 -5.85 -4.06
N ASP A 39 4.04 -4.58 -4.43
CA ASP A 39 2.86 -4.09 -5.14
C ASP A 39 1.53 -4.50 -4.44
N LEU A 40 1.53 -4.57 -3.09
CA LEU A 40 0.30 -4.70 -2.32
C LEU A 40 -0.40 -3.34 -2.29
N ASN A 41 -1.19 -3.05 -3.32
CA ASN A 41 -2.09 -1.89 -3.33
C ASN A 41 -3.15 -2.06 -2.24
N THR A 42 -2.83 -1.62 -1.02
CA THR A 42 -3.81 -1.55 0.10
C THR A 42 -4.74 -0.34 -0.07
N ASP A 43 -4.43 0.57 -1.00
CA ASP A 43 -5.16 1.83 -1.22
C ASP A 43 -6.45 1.67 -2.04
N GLU A 44 -6.64 0.53 -2.72
CA GLU A 44 -7.88 0.22 -3.47
C GLU A 44 -9.14 0.15 -2.59
N ALA A 45 -8.98 0.10 -1.26
CA ALA A 45 -10.10 0.17 -0.32
C ALA A 45 -10.49 1.61 0.09
N SER A 46 -9.63 2.62 -0.12
CA SER A 46 -9.89 4.00 0.35
C SER A 46 -10.38 4.95 -0.75
N THR A 47 -10.18 4.63 -2.03
CA THR A 47 -10.72 5.43 -3.15
C THR A 47 -12.19 5.18 -3.44
N ALA A 48 -12.75 4.04 -3.01
CA ALA A 48 -14.19 3.76 -3.13
C ALA A 48 -15.05 4.60 -2.16
N ALA A 49 -14.47 5.07 -1.04
CA ALA A 49 -15.16 5.90 -0.05
C ALA A 49 -15.14 7.41 -0.35
N LEU A 50 -14.41 7.84 -1.38
CA LEU A 50 -14.26 9.23 -1.79
C LEU A 50 -15.12 9.62 -3.01
N LEU A 51 -15.97 8.71 -3.50
CA LEU A 51 -17.01 9.10 -4.46
C LEU A 51 -18.10 9.85 -3.69
N PRO A 52 -18.32 11.16 -3.94
CA PRO A 52 -19.45 11.85 -3.35
C PRO A 52 -20.73 11.16 -3.83
N SER A 53 -21.55 10.71 -2.89
CA SER A 53 -22.86 10.14 -3.18
C SER A 53 -23.61 11.10 -4.10
N PRO A 54 -24.13 10.67 -5.27
CA PRO A 54 -25.00 11.53 -6.05
C PRO A 54 -26.26 11.75 -5.22
N HIS A 55 -26.45 13.00 -4.79
CA HIS A 55 -27.61 13.47 -4.05
C HIS A 55 -28.91 12.99 -4.73
N PRO A 56 -29.91 12.49 -3.99
CA PRO A 56 -31.19 12.14 -4.59
C PRO A 56 -31.84 13.41 -5.11
N LEU A 57 -32.12 13.44 -6.41
CA LEU A 57 -32.83 14.51 -7.09
C LEU A 57 -34.30 14.45 -6.61
N PHE A 58 -34.60 15.19 -5.55
CA PHE A 58 -35.96 15.40 -5.06
C PHE A 58 -36.52 16.69 -5.68
N ASN A 59 -37.64 16.55 -6.41
CA ASN A 59 -38.57 17.57 -6.91
C ASN A 59 -38.08 18.40 -8.12
N ASP A 60 -38.83 18.55 -9.22
CA ASP A 60 -40.28 18.78 -9.41
C ASP A 60 -40.92 17.83 -10.45
#